data_AF-A0A960KAP9-F1
#
_entry.id   AF-A0A960KAP9-F1
#
_cell.length_a   1.000
_cell.length_b   1.000
_cell.length_c   1.000
_cell.angle_alpha   90.00
_cell.angle_beta   90.00
_cell.angle_gamma   90.00
#
_symmetry.space_group_name_H-M   'P 1'
#
loop_
_entity.id
_entity.type
_entity.pdbx_description
1 polymer ?
#
loop_
_entity_poly.entity_id
_entity_poly.type
_entity_poly.pdbx_seq_one_letter_code
_entity_poly.pdbx_strand_id
1 'polypeptide(L)'
;MPDLPPFRFGIQCSSPPDITAARWRDLARKVEDLGCYRLTVSDHLDDQLSPVAALMAAADATSTLRVGALVFCNDYRHPAVLAKEAATLDILSEGRFELGLGA
;
A
#
# COMPACT_ATOMS: atom_id res chain seq x y z
N MET A 1 -19.75 -0.01 -9.79
CA MET A 1 -18.46 -0.72 -9.78
C MET A 1 -18.55 -1.84 -10.79
N PRO A 2 -17.55 -2.06 -11.66
CA PRO A 2 -17.56 -3.23 -12.54
C PRO A 2 -17.63 -4.51 -11.68
N ASP A 3 -18.21 -5.58 -12.23
CA ASP A 3 -18.32 -6.88 -11.57
C ASP A 3 -16.91 -7.45 -11.30
N LEU A 4 -16.42 -7.25 -10.09
CA LEU A 4 -15.14 -7.78 -9.66
C LEU A 4 -15.23 -9.31 -9.52
N PRO A 5 -14.20 -10.06 -9.94
CA PRO A 5 -14.21 -11.51 -9.81
C PRO A 5 -14.37 -11.94 -8.35
N PRO A 6 -14.99 -13.11 -8.10
CA PRO A 6 -15.25 -13.60 -6.73
C PRO A 6 -13.97 -13.86 -5.94
N PHE A 7 -12.87 -14.18 -6.64
CA PHE A 7 -11.54 -14.36 -6.06
C PHE A 7 -10.57 -13.32 -6.59
N ARG A 8 -9.75 -12.79 -5.69
CA ARG A 8 -8.77 -11.74 -5.96
C ARG A 8 -7.46 -12.10 -5.29
N PHE A 9 -6.37 -11.84 -5.99
CA PHE A 9 -5.03 -12.07 -5.47
C PHE A 9 -4.41 -10.73 -5.06
N GLY A 10 -3.73 -10.71 -3.92
CA GLY A 10 -2.95 -9.57 -3.47
C GLY A 10 -1.56 -10.03 -3.06
N ILE A 11 -0.60 -9.11 -3.08
CA ILE A 11 0.79 -9.37 -2.71
C ILE A 11 1.15 -8.47 -1.52
N GLN A 12 1.72 -9.05 -0.47
CA GLN A 12 2.40 -8.30 0.58
C GLN A 12 3.87 -8.13 0.16
N CYS A 13 4.31 -6.88 0.08
CA CYS A 13 5.65 -6.52 -0.33
C CYS A 13 6.42 -6.00 0.89
N SER A 14 7.55 -6.63 1.17
CA SER A 14 8.59 -6.06 2.02
C SER A 14 9.57 -5.24 1.18
N SER A 15 10.35 -4.37 1.82
CA SER A 15 11.42 -3.66 1.13
C SER A 15 12.53 -4.64 0.69
N PRO A 16 12.96 -4.59 -0.59
CA PRO A 16 14.16 -5.28 -1.05
C PRO A 16 15.42 -4.84 -0.28
N PRO A 17 16.45 -5.70 -0.13
CA PRO A 17 17.70 -5.37 0.57
C PRO A 17 18.47 -4.15 0.03
N ASP A 18 18.23 -3.78 -1.23
CA ASP A 18 18.85 -2.67 -1.96
C ASP A 18 17.78 -1.71 -2.52
N ILE A 19 16.77 -1.42 -1.70
CA ILE A 19 15.61 -0.62 -2.09
C ILE A 19 16.00 0.77 -2.59
N THR A 20 15.42 1.16 -3.72
CA THR A 20 15.47 2.51 -4.28
C THR A 20 14.08 2.92 -4.74
N ALA A 21 13.84 4.22 -4.92
CA ALA A 21 12.57 4.71 -5.45
C ALA A 21 12.21 4.09 -6.82
N ALA A 22 13.20 3.85 -7.69
CA ALA A 22 12.97 3.17 -8.98
C ALA A 22 12.49 1.73 -8.76
N ARG A 23 13.23 0.96 -7.94
CA ARG A 23 12.93 -0.44 -7.68
C ARG A 23 11.59 -0.66 -6.99
N TRP A 24 11.19 0.23 -6.08
CA TRP A 24 9.87 0.18 -5.46
C TRP A 24 8.75 0.38 -6.47
N ARG A 25 8.89 1.38 -7.36
CA ARG A 25 7.91 1.66 -8.40
C ARG A 25 7.84 0.55 -9.46
N ASP A 26 8.99 -0.03 -9.83
CA ASP A 26 9.04 -1.19 -10.72
C ASP A 26 8.35 -2.41 -10.11
N LEU A 27 8.52 -2.64 -8.80
CA LEU A 27 7.81 -3.69 -8.09
C LEU A 27 6.29 -3.45 -8.13
N ALA A 28 5.83 -2.21 -7.85
CA ALA A 28 4.41 -1.88 -7.88
C ALA A 28 3.81 -2.10 -9.28
N ARG A 29 4.46 -1.62 -10.34
CA ARG A 29 4.03 -1.88 -11.73
C ARG A 29 3.99 -3.37 -12.05
N LYS A 30 5.01 -4.13 -11.63
CA LYS A 30 5.02 -5.58 -11.83
C LYS A 30 3.85 -6.27 -11.13
N VAL A 31 3.48 -5.85 -9.92
CA VAL A 31 2.30 -6.38 -9.21
C VAL A 31 1.01 -6.05 -9.97
N GLU A 32 0.89 -4.84 -10.51
CA GLU A 32 -0.23 -4.44 -11.38
C GLU A 32 -0.30 -5.27 -12.67
N ASP A 33 0.83 -5.43 -13.38
CA ASP A 33 0.93 -6.18 -14.64
C ASP A 33 0.58 -7.67 -14.48
N LEU A 34 0.78 -8.22 -13.28
CA LEU A 34 0.36 -9.58 -12.93
C LEU A 34 -1.16 -9.72 -12.70
N GLY A 35 -1.92 -8.62 -12.80
CA GLY A 35 -3.36 -8.60 -12.55
C GLY A 35 -3.73 -8.72 -11.08
N CYS A 36 -2.80 -8.41 -10.16
CA CYS A 36 -3.11 -8.44 -8.74
C CYS A 36 -4.08 -7.31 -8.38
N TYR A 37 -5.03 -7.62 -7.52
CA TYR A 37 -5.99 -6.64 -7.02
C TYR A 37 -5.35 -5.60 -6.11
N ARG A 38 -4.39 -6.02 -5.28
CA ARG A 38 -3.78 -5.16 -4.27
C ARG A 38 -2.31 -5.46 -4.00
N LEU A 39 -1.53 -4.41 -3.74
CA LEU A 39 -0.24 -4.45 -3.04
C LEU A 39 -0.41 -4.02 -1.58
N THR A 40 0.27 -4.70 -0.65
CA THR A 40 0.31 -4.30 0.76
C THR A 40 1.69 -4.12 1.34
N VAL A 41 1.78 -3.27 2.35
CA VAL A 41 3.00 -3.00 3.13
C VAL A 41 2.69 -3.18 4.62
N SER A 42 3.63 -3.77 5.35
CA SER A 42 3.53 -3.92 6.81
C SER A 42 4.03 -2.66 7.52
N ASP A 43 3.49 -2.37 8.70
CA ASP A 43 3.94 -1.25 9.53
C ASP A 43 4.95 -1.74 10.56
N HIS A 44 6.17 -2.05 10.12
CA HIS A 44 7.25 -2.50 11.01
C HIS A 44 8.26 -1.37 11.27
N LEU A 45 8.84 -1.37 12.46
CA LEU A 45 9.93 -0.47 12.87
C LEU A 45 11.29 -1.16 12.64
N ASP A 46 11.49 -1.69 11.44
CA ASP A 46 12.72 -2.31 10.96
C ASP A 46 13.24 -1.57 9.71
N ASP A 47 14.06 -2.21 8.88
CA ASP A 47 14.64 -1.60 7.67
C ASP A 47 13.63 -1.41 6.50
N GLN A 48 12.33 -1.59 6.74
CA GLN A 48 11.28 -1.37 5.74
C GLN A 48 10.95 0.12 5.52
N LEU A 49 10.49 0.43 4.31
CA LEU A 49 9.89 1.74 4.01
C LEU A 49 8.64 1.96 4.88
N SER A 50 8.48 3.19 5.38
CA SER A 50 7.25 3.63 6.05
C SER A 50 6.02 3.34 5.16
N PRO A 51 4.97 2.69 5.70
CA PRO A 51 3.82 2.26 4.90
C PRO A 51 3.11 3.42 4.21
N VAL A 52 2.96 4.59 4.86
CA VAL A 52 2.26 5.74 4.26
C VAL A 52 2.99 6.21 2.99
N ALA A 53 4.31 6.41 3.08
CA ALA A 53 5.10 6.88 1.94
C ALA A 53 5.24 5.80 0.85
N ALA A 54 5.44 4.55 1.26
CA ALA A 54 5.58 3.42 0.34
C ALA A 54 4.29 3.19 -0.46
N LEU A 55 3.13 3.19 0.20
CA LEU A 55 1.84 2.97 -0.45
C LEU A 55 1.51 4.10 -1.43
N MET A 56 1.79 5.37 -1.09
CA MET A 56 1.63 6.46 -2.05
C MET A 56 2.53 6.33 -3.26
N ALA A 57 3.81 6.01 -3.05
CA ALA A 57 4.75 5.85 -4.16
C ALA A 57 4.36 4.69 -5.08
N ALA A 58 3.75 3.64 -4.54
CA ALA A 58 3.20 2.54 -5.33
C ALA A 58 1.93 2.95 -6.08
N ALA A 59 1.02 3.68 -5.42
CA ALA A 59 -0.20 4.18 -6.05
C ALA A 59 0.12 5.13 -7.21
N ASP A 60 1.02 6.09 -7.03
CA ASP A 60 1.42 7.06 -8.05
C ASP A 60 2.13 6.40 -9.26
N ALA A 61 2.79 5.27 -9.04
CA ALA A 61 3.47 4.52 -10.09
C ALA A 61 2.56 3.59 -10.90
N THR A 62 1.29 3.46 -10.52
CA THR A 62 0.31 2.51 -11.07
C THR A 62 -1.01 3.19 -11.37
N SER A 63 -1.87 2.56 -12.18
CA SER A 63 -3.09 3.20 -12.68
C SER A 63 -4.39 2.64 -12.11
N THR A 64 -4.37 1.39 -11.67
CA THR A 64 -5.54 0.61 -11.24
C THR A 64 -5.29 -0.17 -9.95
N LEU A 65 -4.03 -0.47 -9.65
CA LEU A 65 -3.63 -1.27 -8.49
C LEU A 65 -4.10 -0.64 -7.19
N ARG A 66 -4.77 -1.41 -6.34
CA ARG A 66 -5.14 -0.94 -5.00
C ARG A 66 -3.97 -1.12 -4.05
N VAL A 67 -3.87 -0.23 -3.07
CA VAL A 67 -2.77 -0.22 -2.09
C VAL A 67 -3.35 -0.28 -0.69
N GLY A 68 -2.73 -0.99 0.24
CA GLY A 68 -3.19 -0.99 1.62
C GLY A 68 -2.12 -1.39 2.63
N ALA A 69 -2.37 -1.11 3.89
CA ALA A 69 -1.53 -1.66 4.96
C ALA A 69 -2.01 -3.06 5.33
N LEU A 70 -1.09 -3.97 5.66
CA LEU A 70 -1.41 -5.27 6.23
C LEU A 70 -0.47 -5.58 7.39
N VAL A 71 -0.61 -4.93 8.55
CA VAL A 71 -1.60 -3.85 8.88
C VAL A 71 -0.86 -2.66 9.51
N PHE A 72 -1.51 -1.50 9.60
CA PHE A 72 -1.06 -0.46 10.54
C PHE A 72 -1.17 -0.98 11.96
N CYS A 73 -0.12 -0.80 12.76
CA CYS A 73 -0.17 -1.08 14.19
C CYS A 73 -0.85 0.11 14.88
N ASN A 74 -1.94 -0.17 15.60
CA ASN A 74 -2.73 0.85 16.29
C ASN A 74 -1.91 1.61 17.35
N ASP A 75 -0.85 1.00 17.88
CA ASP A 75 -0.05 1.57 18.97
C ASP A 75 1.09 2.49 18.49
N TYR A 76 1.37 2.56 17.18
CA TYR A 76 2.53 3.32 16.66
C TYR A 76 2.24 4.78 16.33
N ARG A 77 1.00 5.13 16.00
CA ARG A 77 0.63 6.50 15.59
C ARG A 77 -0.57 6.98 16.37
N HIS A 78 -0.58 8.28 16.69
CA HIS A 78 -1.77 8.90 17.27
C HIS A 78 -2.97 8.71 16.32
N PRO A 79 -4.14 8.25 16.80
CA PRO A 79 -5.29 7.93 15.93
C PRO A 79 -5.71 9.06 15.00
N ALA A 80 -5.71 10.32 15.48
CA ALA A 80 -6.03 11.48 14.64
C ALA A 80 -5.00 11.72 13.51
N VAL A 81 -3.74 11.37 13.72
CA VAL A 81 -2.69 11.46 12.69
C VAL A 81 -2.90 10.37 11.66
N LEU A 82 -3.10 9.11 12.10
CA LEU A 82 -3.37 8.00 11.19
C LEU A 82 -4.63 8.25 10.35
N ALA A 83 -5.69 8.80 10.95
CA ALA A 83 -6.90 9.17 10.22
C ALA A 83 -6.63 10.23 9.13
N LYS A 84 -5.80 11.24 9.43
CA LYS A 84 -5.41 12.27 8.47
C LYS A 84 -4.56 11.69 7.34
N GLU A 85 -3.61 10.81 7.66
CA GLU A 85 -2.79 10.11 6.67
C GLU A 85 -3.64 9.21 5.78
N ALA A 86 -4.51 8.37 6.36
CA ALA A 86 -5.44 7.50 5.64
C ALA A 86 -6.34 8.27 4.67
N ALA A 87 -6.93 9.40 5.11
CA ALA A 87 -7.73 10.24 4.24
C ALA A 87 -6.89 10.87 3.11
N THR A 88 -5.63 11.20 3.38
CA THR A 88 -4.71 11.76 2.37
C THR A 88 -4.33 10.68 1.34
N LEU A 89 -4.05 9.46 1.80
CA LEU A 89 -3.81 8.30 0.93
C LEU A 89 -5.00 8.03 0.01
N ASP A 90 -6.21 8.05 0.56
CA ASP A 90 -7.43 7.81 -0.21
C ASP A 90 -7.61 8.83 -1.33
N ILE A 91 -7.49 10.12 -1.01
CA ILE A 91 -7.61 11.21 -2.00
C ILE A 91 -6.53 11.10 -3.09
N LEU A 92 -5.27 10.97 -2.70
CA LEU A 92 -4.15 10.99 -3.65
C LEU A 92 -4.02 9.70 -4.47
N SER A 93 -4.57 8.58 -3.97
CA SER A 93 -4.66 7.33 -4.73
C SER A 93 -5.94 7.20 -5.56
N GLU A 94 -6.80 8.23 -5.55
CA GLU A 94 -8.10 8.23 -6.23
C GLU A 94 -9.03 7.09 -5.76
N GLY A 95 -9.12 6.87 -4.44
CA GLY A 95 -9.97 5.85 -3.85
C GLY A 95 -9.43 4.41 -3.95
N ARG A 96 -8.13 4.27 -4.24
CA ARG A 96 -7.45 2.96 -4.35
C ARG A 96 -6.82 2.49 -3.04
N PHE A 97 -6.88 3.29 -1.97
CA PHE A 97 -6.35 2.93 -0.66
C PHE A 97 -7.31 2.04 0.15
N GLU A 98 -6.76 1.07 0.89
CA GLU A 98 -7.47 0.22 1.85
C GLU A 98 -6.79 0.29 3.23
N LEU A 99 -7.54 0.73 4.24
CA LEU A 99 -7.06 0.83 5.62
C LEU A 99 -7.12 -0.54 6.32
N GLY A 100 -5.98 -1.20 6.45
CA GLY A 100 -5.80 -2.34 7.35
C GLY A 100 -5.26 -1.88 8.71
N LEU A 101 -5.92 -2.26 9.80
CA LEU A 101 -5.57 -1.89 11.17
C LEU A 101 -5.54 -3.14 12.06
N GLY A 102 -4.57 -3.22 12.98
CA GLY A 102 -4.49 -4.29 13.98
C GLY A 102 -3.74 -3.87 15.24
N ALA A 103 -3.69 -4.79 16.20
CA ALA A 103 -2.97 -4.68 17.47
C ALA A 103 -2.00 -5.86 17.61
#